data_AF-A0A2K8Z7R2-F1
#
_entry.id   AF-A0A2K8Z7R2-F1
#
_cell.length_a   1.000
_cell.length_b   1.000
_cell.length_c   1.000
_cell.angle_alpha   90.00
_cell.angle_beta   90.00
_cell.angle_gamma   90.00
#
_symmetry.space_group_name_H-M   'P 1'
#
loop_
_entity.id
_entity.type
_entity.pdbx_description
1 polymer ?
#
loop_
_entity_poly.entity_id
_entity_poly.type
_entity_poly.pdbx_seq_one_letter_code
_entity_poly.pdbx_strand_id
1 'polypeptide(L)'
;MARWSFPKLAFCQFQYNGALAAAKRRKRNPLDIAQQVEARVGENDIFIVAILKPGFINITLTDNITLTDDFLAHYCSQMLKLDQPGFEQTTDPLTIVTDCRGPQTLPNPCMWALYPIPGAAVTY
;
A
#
# COMPACT_ATOMS: atom_id res chain seq x y z
N MET A 1 0.66 19.23 31.52
CA MET A 1 1.02 18.46 30.31
C MET A 1 -0.21 17.69 29.86
N ALA A 2 -0.76 18.02 28.69
CA ALA A 2 -1.91 17.28 28.16
C ALA A 2 -1.46 15.88 27.74
N ARG A 3 -2.02 14.86 28.39
CA ARG A 3 -1.79 13.45 28.04
C ARG A 3 -2.70 13.12 26.85
N TRP A 4 -2.16 13.24 25.64
CA TRP A 4 -2.81 12.78 24.43
C TRP A 4 -3.12 11.29 24.58
N SER A 5 -4.40 10.96 24.70
CA SER A 5 -4.86 9.57 24.65
C SER A 5 -5.22 9.30 23.21
N PHE A 6 -4.29 8.70 22.46
CA PHE A 6 -4.61 8.20 21.13
C PHE A 6 -5.72 7.15 21.27
N PRO A 7 -6.81 7.23 20.49
CA PRO A 7 -7.78 6.14 20.45
C PRO A 7 -7.00 4.86 20.13
N LYS A 8 -7.35 3.75 20.79
CA LYS A 8 -6.69 2.46 20.59
C LYS A 8 -6.82 2.09 19.10
N LEU A 9 -5.83 2.45 18.30
CA LEU A 9 -5.82 2.19 16.87
C LEU A 9 -5.78 0.67 16.73
N ALA A 10 -6.88 0.08 16.28
CA ALA A 10 -6.93 -1.33 15.90
C ALA A 10 -6.13 -1.62 14.61
N PHE A 11 -5.24 -0.70 14.21
CA PHE A 11 -4.56 -0.69 12.92
C PHE A 11 -3.06 -0.84 13.14
N CYS A 12 -2.48 -1.83 12.46
CA CYS A 12 -1.06 -1.89 12.14
C CYS A 12 -0.74 -0.94 10.98
N GLN A 13 0.54 -0.61 10.78
CA GLN A 13 0.95 0.23 9.65
C GLN A 13 0.90 -0.56 8.33
N PHE A 14 1.25 -1.85 8.37
CA PHE A 14 1.22 -2.71 7.21
C PHE A 14 0.54 -4.03 7.54
N GLN A 15 -0.10 -4.62 6.55
CA GLN A 15 -0.76 -5.92 6.68
C GLN A 15 -0.42 -6.81 5.50
N TYR A 16 -0.01 -8.04 5.77
CA TYR A 16 0.14 -9.08 4.77
C TYR A 16 -1.07 -10.01 4.74
N ASN A 17 -1.70 -10.08 3.57
CA ASN A 17 -2.95 -10.82 3.31
C ASN A 17 -2.73 -12.09 2.46
N GLY A 18 -1.48 -12.40 2.08
CA GLY A 18 -1.17 -13.48 1.15
C GLY A 18 -1.33 -14.89 1.74
N ALA A 19 -1.42 -15.04 3.07
CA ALA A 19 -1.53 -16.35 3.71
C ALA A 19 -2.82 -17.09 3.30
N LEU A 20 -3.94 -16.37 3.15
CA LEU A 20 -5.21 -16.96 2.70
C LEU A 20 -5.12 -17.50 1.27
N ALA A 21 -4.51 -16.74 0.36
CA ALA A 21 -4.31 -17.17 -1.02
C ALA A 21 -3.38 -18.39 -1.10
N ALA A 22 -2.30 -18.40 -0.32
CA ALA A 22 -1.39 -19.54 -0.22
C ALA A 22 -2.08 -20.78 0.37
N ALA A 23 -2.93 -20.60 1.37
CA ALA A 23 -3.71 -21.65 2.02
C ALA A 23 -4.68 -22.31 1.05
N LYS A 24 -5.38 -21.51 0.24
CA LYS A 24 -6.30 -22.00 -0.80
C LYS A 24 -5.59 -22.90 -1.81
N ARG A 25 -4.41 -22.52 -2.28
CA ARG A 25 -3.62 -23.34 -3.23
C ARG A 25 -3.08 -24.61 -2.61
N ARG A 26 -2.70 -24.58 -1.33
CA ARG A 26 -2.06 -25.71 -0.63
C ARG A 26 -3.03 -26.58 0.16
N LYS A 27 -4.33 -26.23 0.20
CA LYS A 27 -5.36 -26.88 1.02
C LYS A 27 -4.94 -27.00 2.50
N ARG A 28 -4.33 -25.94 3.04
CA ARG A 28 -3.87 -25.87 4.44
C ARG A 28 -4.66 -24.82 5.21
N ASN A 29 -4.57 -24.85 6.54
CA ASN A 29 -5.13 -23.80 7.39
C ASN A 29 -4.33 -22.49 7.16
N PRO A 30 -4.99 -21.35 6.86
CA PRO A 30 -4.30 -20.06 6.71
C PRO A 30 -3.51 -19.63 7.95
N LEU A 31 -3.97 -20.01 9.15
CA LEU A 31 -3.28 -19.71 10.40
C LEU A 31 -1.91 -20.38 10.46
N ASP A 32 -1.81 -21.66 10.08
CA ASP A 32 -0.54 -22.40 10.06
C ASP A 32 0.45 -21.76 9.08
N ILE A 33 -0.03 -21.26 7.95
CA ILE A 33 0.81 -20.56 6.97
C ILE A 33 1.29 -19.24 7.56
N ALA A 34 0.41 -18.48 8.22
CA ALA A 34 0.79 -17.23 8.87
C ALA A 34 1.86 -17.45 9.96
N GLN A 35 1.71 -18.49 10.79
CA GLN A 35 2.70 -18.86 11.82
C GLN A 35 4.03 -19.29 11.21
N GLN A 36 4.01 -20.02 10.10
CA GLN A 36 5.24 -20.36 9.37
C GLN A 36 5.93 -19.14 8.78
N VAL A 37 5.18 -18.11 8.38
CA VAL A 37 5.74 -16.85 7.89
C VAL A 37 6.35 -16.06 9.04
N GLU A 38 5.65 -15.90 10.16
CA GLU A 38 6.17 -15.23 11.37
C GLU A 38 7.46 -15.89 11.88
N ALA A 39 7.50 -17.22 11.97
CA ALA A 39 8.69 -17.96 12.37
C ALA A 39 9.89 -17.77 11.43
N ARG A 40 9.64 -17.50 10.14
CA ARG A 40 10.69 -17.21 9.15
C ARG A 40 11.16 -15.76 9.19
N VAL A 41 10.28 -14.84 9.55
CA VAL A 41 10.62 -13.43 9.75
C VAL A 41 11.54 -13.31 10.96
N GLY A 42 11.24 -14.04 12.04
CA GLY A 42 12.04 -14.04 13.26
C GLY A 42 11.95 -12.71 14.02
N GLU A 43 12.92 -12.50 14.92
CA GLU A 43 13.05 -11.25 15.66
C GLU A 43 13.66 -10.16 14.77
N ASN A 44 13.13 -8.94 14.86
CA ASN A 44 13.58 -7.80 14.09
C ASN A 44 13.52 -6.53 14.93
N ASP A 45 14.55 -5.69 14.83
CA ASP A 45 14.65 -4.46 15.63
C ASP A 45 13.75 -3.33 15.09
N ILE A 46 13.40 -3.38 13.80
CA ILE A 46 12.68 -2.32 13.08
C ILE A 46 11.16 -2.52 13.19
N PHE A 47 10.68 -3.76 13.21
CA PHE A 47 9.26 -4.05 13.24
C PHE A 47 8.92 -5.33 14.00
N ILE A 48 7.70 -5.36 14.54
CA ILE A 48 7.06 -6.52 15.14
C ILE A 48 5.95 -7.05 14.25
N VAL A 49 5.71 -8.35 14.38
CA VAL A 49 4.66 -9.07 13.67
C VAL A 49 3.64 -9.59 14.66
N ALA A 50 2.35 -9.51 14.29
CA ALA A 50 1.26 -10.10 15.05
C ALA A 50 0.29 -10.84 14.12
N ILE A 51 0.00 -12.10 14.45
CA ILE A 51 -0.95 -12.90 13.68
C ILE A 51 -2.37 -12.67 14.17
N LEU A 52 -3.27 -12.35 13.25
CA LEU A 52 -4.70 -12.23 13.48
C LEU A 52 -5.47 -13.31 12.73
N LYS A 53 -6.52 -13.85 13.36
CA LYS A 53 -7.44 -14.78 12.70
C LYS A 53 -8.17 -14.06 11.55
N PRO A 54 -8.45 -14.74 10.41
CA PRO A 54 -8.19 -16.16 10.13
C PRO A 54 -6.78 -16.48 9.60
N GLY A 55 -5.89 -15.50 9.45
CA GLY A 55 -4.52 -15.68 8.92
C GLY A 55 -3.90 -14.38 8.40
N PHE A 56 -4.29 -13.24 8.96
CA PHE A 56 -3.68 -11.95 8.65
C PHE A 56 -2.39 -11.81 9.43
N ILE A 57 -1.40 -11.16 8.82
CA ILE A 57 -0.14 -10.85 9.47
C ILE A 57 -0.05 -9.33 9.54
N ASN A 58 -0.21 -8.78 10.73
CA ASN A 58 -0.06 -7.36 10.99
C ASN A 58 1.41 -7.07 11.26
N ILE A 59 1.93 -6.02 10.65
CA ILE A 59 3.31 -5.55 10.79
C ILE A 59 3.25 -4.13 11.32
N THR A 60 3.88 -3.92 12.47
CA THR A 60 3.95 -2.63 13.13
C THR A 60 5.42 -2.34 13.40
N LEU A 61 5.91 -1.20 12.97
CA LEU A 61 7.23 -0.70 13.36
C LEU A 61 7.29 -0.65 14.89
N THR A 62 8.39 -1.13 15.47
CA THR A 62 8.52 -1.35 16.91
C THR A 62 8.20 -0.06 17.68
N ASP A 63 7.65 -0.12 18.88
CA ASP A 63 7.34 1.07 19.70
C ASP A 63 8.45 1.41 20.71
N ASN A 64 9.64 0.82 20.54
CA ASN A 64 10.81 1.33 21.25
C ASN A 64 11.08 2.74 20.71
N ILE A 65 10.56 3.74 21.42
CA ILE A 65 10.62 5.18 21.13
C ILE A 65 12.05 5.63 20.77
N THR A 66 13.09 4.92 21.22
CA THR A 66 14.47 5.24 20.87
C THR A 66 14.92 4.66 19.53
N LEU A 67 14.41 3.53 19.04
CA LEU A 67 14.91 2.89 17.81
C LEU A 67 14.05 3.12 16.57
N THR A 68 12.75 3.30 16.74
CA THR A 68 11.83 3.42 15.60
C THR A 68 11.58 4.85 15.18
N ASP A 69 11.50 5.77 16.15
CA ASP A 69 11.60 7.20 15.83
C ASP A 69 12.98 7.47 15.23
N ASP A 70 14.06 6.84 15.72
CA ASP A 70 15.37 6.95 15.10
C ASP A 70 15.38 6.37 13.68
N PHE A 71 14.76 5.21 13.42
CA PHE A 71 14.69 4.65 12.07
C PHE A 71 13.92 5.57 11.11
N LEU A 72 12.72 6.01 11.49
CA LEU A 72 11.88 6.88 10.65
C LEU A 72 12.49 8.28 10.51
N ALA A 73 12.99 8.86 11.59
CA ALA A 73 13.65 10.16 11.56
C ALA A 73 14.95 10.11 10.75
N HIS A 74 15.73 9.05 10.88
CA HIS A 74 16.91 8.81 10.05
C HIS A 74 16.50 8.67 8.58
N TYR A 75 15.54 7.82 8.27
CA TYR A 75 15.04 7.64 6.90
C TYR A 75 14.57 8.96 6.29
N CYS A 76 13.75 9.72 7.00
CA CYS A 76 13.29 11.05 6.56
C CYS A 76 14.45 12.03 6.39
N SER A 77 15.41 12.04 7.31
CA SER A 77 16.59 12.91 7.24
C SER A 77 17.47 12.58 6.03
N GLN A 78 17.58 11.30 5.67
CA GLN A 78 18.30 10.88 4.47
C GLN A 78 17.52 11.24 3.20
N MET A 79 16.20 11.05 3.21
CA MET A 79 15.34 11.41 2.09
C MET A 79 15.42 12.90 1.77
N LEU A 80 15.46 13.77 2.78
CA LEU A 80 15.59 15.23 2.61
C LEU A 80 16.92 15.68 2.00
N LYS A 81 17.95 14.82 1.95
CA LYS A 81 19.23 15.12 1.30
C LYS A 81 19.22 14.83 -0.19
N LEU A 82 18.19 14.14 -0.70
CA LEU A 82 18.05 13.85 -2.13
C LEU A 82 17.53 15.08 -2.86
N ASP A 83 17.98 15.27 -4.11
CA ASP A 83 17.51 16.36 -4.98
C ASP A 83 16.00 16.23 -5.28
N GLN A 84 15.50 14.99 -5.35
CA GLN A 84 14.08 14.67 -5.55
C GLN A 84 13.61 13.69 -4.46
N PRO A 85 13.28 14.17 -3.25
CA PRO A 85 12.90 13.33 -2.12
C PRO A 85 11.64 12.51 -2.43
N GLY A 86 11.68 11.20 -2.20
CA GLY A 86 10.55 10.30 -2.44
C GLY A 86 10.31 9.94 -3.90
N PHE A 87 11.20 10.34 -4.82
CA PHE A 87 11.11 9.99 -6.23
C PHE A 87 12.34 9.19 -6.68
N GLU A 88 12.13 7.89 -6.93
CA GLU A 88 13.13 7.03 -7.55
C GLU A 88 12.95 7.06 -9.07
N GLN A 89 13.99 7.51 -9.79
CA GLN A 89 13.98 7.45 -11.25
C GLN A 89 14.07 5.99 -11.72
N THR A 90 13.18 5.61 -12.63
CA THR A 90 13.23 4.30 -13.28
C THR A 90 14.51 4.20 -14.12
N THR A 91 15.15 3.04 -14.09
CA THR A 91 16.29 2.71 -14.97
C THR A 91 15.85 2.41 -16.40
N ASP A 92 14.57 2.12 -16.62
CA ASP A 92 13.97 1.83 -17.93
C ASP A 92 12.82 2.81 -18.19
N PRO A 93 13.08 3.98 -18.78
CA PRO A 93 12.06 4.99 -19.02
C PRO A 93 11.15 4.59 -20.17
N LEU A 94 9.85 4.59 -19.91
CA LEU A 94 8.82 4.35 -20.92
C LEU A 94 8.32 5.67 -21.50
N THR A 95 8.09 5.69 -22.82
CA THR A 95 7.38 6.79 -23.46
C THR A 95 5.88 6.67 -23.17
N ILE A 96 5.34 7.62 -22.42
CA ILE A 96 3.91 7.71 -22.12
C ILE A 96 3.31 8.82 -22.98
N VAL A 97 2.33 8.48 -23.82
CA VAL A 97 1.53 9.46 -24.55
C VAL A 97 0.27 9.74 -23.73
N THR A 98 0.16 10.96 -23.22
CA THR A 98 -1.02 11.40 -22.46
C THR A 98 -1.83 12.39 -23.30
N ASP A 99 -2.97 11.95 -23.83
CA ASP A 99 -3.94 12.83 -24.49
C ASP A 99 -4.74 13.60 -23.43
N CYS A 100 -4.16 14.71 -22.98
CA CYS A 100 -4.83 15.67 -22.13
C CYS A 100 -5.52 16.72 -23.01
N ARG A 101 -6.82 16.53 -23.28
CA ARG A 101 -7.79 17.52 -23.79
C ARG A 101 -7.20 18.60 -24.73
N GLY A 102 -7.35 18.42 -26.04
CA GLY A 102 -7.06 19.47 -27.02
C GLY A 102 -7.90 20.76 -26.81
N PRO A 103 -7.41 21.93 -27.26
CA PRO A 103 -8.17 23.17 -27.20
C PRO A 103 -9.53 23.01 -27.91
N GLN A 104 -10.60 23.36 -27.21
CA GLN A 104 -11.96 23.29 -27.75
C GLN A 104 -12.22 24.56 -28.58
N THR A 105 -12.48 24.42 -29.89
CA THR A 105 -12.85 25.54 -30.77
C THR A 105 -14.34 25.89 -30.73
N LEU A 106 -15.15 25.19 -29.91
CA LEU A 106 -16.59 25.38 -29.82
C LEU A 106 -16.99 26.18 -28.56
N PRO A 107 -17.98 27.09 -28.66
CA PRO A 107 -18.35 28.02 -27.59
C PRO A 107 -19.13 27.40 -26.40
N ASN A 108 -19.52 26.13 -26.46
CA ASN A 108 -20.31 25.50 -25.40
C ASN A 108 -19.47 24.52 -24.55
N PRO A 109 -19.33 24.77 -23.24
CA PRO A 109 -18.58 23.88 -22.36
C PRO A 109 -19.40 22.61 -22.05
N CYS A 110 -18.82 21.46 -22.37
CA CYS A 110 -18.98 20.18 -21.69
C CYS A 110 -20.42 19.74 -21.31
N MET A 111 -21.14 19.12 -22.25
CA MET A 111 -22.07 18.04 -21.92
C MET A 111 -21.43 16.72 -22.33
N TRP A 112 -21.15 15.87 -21.35
CA TRP A 112 -20.65 14.50 -21.49
C TRP A 112 -21.76 13.64 -22.09
N ALA A 113 -21.93 13.71 -23.41
CA ALA A 113 -22.81 12.81 -24.14
C ALA A 113 -22.05 11.50 -24.39
N LEU A 114 -22.26 10.54 -23.50
CA LEU A 114 -22.17 9.12 -23.83
C LEU A 114 -23.22 8.84 -24.92
N TYR A 115 -22.86 9.01 -26.19
CA TYR A 115 -23.67 8.49 -27.28
C TYR A 115 -23.31 7.03 -27.51
N PRO A 116 -24.26 6.08 -27.38
CA PRO A 116 -24.05 4.74 -27.87
C PRO A 116 -23.94 4.77 -29.39
N ILE A 117 -22.93 4.10 -29.93
CA ILE A 117 -22.76 3.90 -31.37
C ILE A 117 -23.99 3.11 -31.88
N PRO A 118 -24.80 3.63 -32.82
CA PRO A 118 -25.91 2.88 -33.38
C PRO A 118 -25.36 1.65 -34.13
N GLY A 119 -25.66 0.45 -33.63
CA GLY A 119 -25.34 -0.82 -34.32
C GLY A 119 -24.60 -1.87 -33.50
N ALA A 120 -24.09 -1.54 -32.31
CA ALA A 120 -23.51 -2.54 -31.42
C ALA A 120 -24.60 -3.15 -30.53
N ALA A 121 -25.20 -4.26 -30.98
CA ALA A 121 -26.04 -5.09 -30.12
C ALA A 121 -25.18 -5.67 -28.99
N VAL A 122 -25.43 -5.24 -27.76
CA VAL A 122 -24.93 -5.92 -26.55
C VAL A 122 -26.06 -6.82 -26.07
N THR A 123 -25.95 -8.12 -26.35
CA THR A 123 -26.78 -9.15 -25.72
C THR A 123 -26.24 -9.44 -24.32
N TYR A 124 -27.12 -9.45 -23.32
CA TYR A 124 -26.84 -9.87 -21.94
C TYR A 124 -26.52 -11.36 -21.85
#